data_AF-A0A1H1TQR8-F1
#
_entry.id   AF-A0A1H1TQR8-F1
#
_cell.length_a   1.000
_cell.length_b   1.000
_cell.length_c   1.000
_cell.angle_alpha   90.00
_cell.angle_beta   90.00
_cell.angle_gamma   90.00
#
_symmetry.space_group_name_H-M   'P 1'
#
loop_
_entity.id
_entity.type
_entity.pdbx_description
1 polymer ?
#
loop_
_entity_poly.entity_id
_entity_poly.type
_entity_poly.pdbx_seq_one_letter_code
_entity_poly.pdbx_strand_id
1 'polypeptide(L)'
;MSPSNAKVPATPPAPLTLDASEHLRSFDGILWRVFATRGAHPQAWDELRHFGPIRTMRFDPHPEPHQHHADYGVMYAAAGSTTALGEVFQKGRLINRRVRGNTLAAWRPTRELRLLDLTSNWPVINGTTSSIQMGPKRYTRNWANAIHDQLGSSIDGLYHVSSIDFGPMVTLFSSAEGSFPPLPLVHTRLDSSSANVYLAKAVKRLGYRVKK
;
A
#
# COMPACT_ATOMS: atom_id res chain seq x y z
N MET A 1 -17.76 18.80 -26.06
CA MET A 1 -16.44 18.29 -25.61
C MET A 1 -16.54 16.78 -25.57
N SER A 2 -15.81 16.07 -26.44
CA SER A 2 -15.72 14.61 -26.33
C SER A 2 -15.21 14.25 -24.93
N PRO A 3 -15.79 13.25 -24.24
CA PRO A 3 -15.22 12.81 -22.98
C PRO A 3 -13.77 12.40 -23.27
N SER A 4 -12.83 13.01 -22.55
CA SER A 4 -11.42 12.63 -22.71
C SER A 4 -11.32 11.13 -22.44
N ASN A 5 -10.80 10.35 -23.37
CA ASN A 5 -10.51 8.92 -23.21
C ASN A 5 -9.34 8.71 -22.23
N ALA A 6 -9.46 9.24 -21.02
CA ALA A 6 -8.47 9.09 -19.98
C ALA A 6 -8.47 7.63 -19.53
N LYS A 7 -7.35 6.94 -19.72
CA LYS A 7 -7.15 5.54 -19.29
C LYS A 7 -7.44 5.34 -17.78
N VAL A 8 -7.31 6.41 -16.99
CA VAL A 8 -7.71 6.49 -15.59
C VAL A 8 -8.59 7.73 -15.44
N PRO A 9 -9.93 7.59 -15.48
CA PRO A 9 -10.85 8.71 -15.31
C PRO A 9 -10.66 9.40 -13.96
N ALA A 10 -10.89 10.71 -13.93
CA ALA A 10 -10.79 11.50 -12.69
C ALA A 10 -11.90 11.16 -11.69
N THR A 11 -13.08 10.81 -12.20
CA THR A 11 -14.26 10.48 -11.41
C THR A 11 -14.59 9.00 -11.65
N PRO A 12 -14.43 8.13 -10.64
CA PRO A 12 -14.91 6.75 -10.71
C PRO A 12 -16.44 6.73 -10.88
N PRO A 13 -17.00 5.72 -11.56
CA PRO A 13 -18.46 5.58 -11.63
C PRO A 13 -19.03 5.17 -10.27
N ALA A 14 -20.35 5.37 -10.13
CA ALA A 14 -21.15 4.82 -9.06
C ALA A 14 -22.45 4.26 -9.66
N PRO A 15 -22.87 3.02 -9.34
CA PRO A 15 -22.18 2.08 -8.45
C PRO A 15 -20.94 1.40 -9.07
N LEU A 16 -20.02 0.95 -8.23
CA LEU A 16 -18.92 0.05 -8.60
C LEU A 16 -19.41 -1.40 -8.66
N THR A 17 -19.06 -2.10 -9.74
CA THR A 17 -19.39 -3.51 -9.93
C THR A 17 -18.35 -4.39 -9.26
N LEU A 18 -18.80 -5.36 -8.47
CA LEU A 18 -17.96 -6.35 -7.79
C LEU A 18 -18.57 -7.76 -7.90
N ASP A 19 -17.91 -8.62 -8.68
CA ASP A 19 -18.01 -10.07 -8.59
C ASP A 19 -16.92 -10.58 -7.64
N ALA A 20 -17.31 -11.18 -6.51
CA ALA A 20 -16.37 -11.65 -5.50
C ALA A 20 -15.48 -12.81 -5.99
N SER A 21 -15.97 -13.66 -6.89
CA SER A 21 -15.21 -14.81 -7.41
C SER A 21 -14.14 -14.41 -8.41
N GLU A 22 -14.35 -13.32 -9.15
CA GLU A 22 -13.43 -12.88 -10.21
C GLU A 22 -12.51 -11.73 -9.77
N HIS A 23 -13.00 -10.86 -8.87
CA HIS A 23 -12.32 -9.60 -8.58
C HIS A 23 -11.64 -9.56 -7.21
N LEU A 24 -11.94 -10.50 -6.31
CA LEU A 24 -11.28 -10.57 -5.02
C LEU A 24 -10.17 -11.62 -5.02
N ARG A 25 -9.05 -11.23 -4.46
CA ARG A 25 -7.91 -12.09 -4.20
C ARG A 25 -7.85 -12.41 -2.72
N SER A 26 -7.94 -13.70 -2.42
CA SER A 26 -7.53 -14.28 -1.15
C SER A 26 -6.03 -14.12 -0.94
N PHE A 27 -5.60 -13.62 0.22
CA PHE A 27 -4.20 -13.42 0.55
C PHE A 27 -3.89 -13.83 2.00
N ASP A 28 -2.97 -14.79 2.16
CA ASP A 28 -2.47 -15.33 3.44
C ASP A 28 -0.93 -15.24 3.55
N GLY A 29 -0.31 -14.51 2.60
CA GLY A 29 1.13 -14.35 2.48
C GLY A 29 1.74 -13.46 3.57
N ILE A 30 3.07 -13.39 3.57
CA ILE A 30 3.80 -12.49 4.47
C ILE A 30 3.76 -11.06 3.90
N LEU A 31 3.29 -10.12 4.72
CA LEU A 31 3.34 -8.69 4.45
C LEU A 31 4.58 -8.06 5.07
N TRP A 32 5.13 -7.06 4.39
CA TRP A 32 6.32 -6.32 4.76
C TRP A 32 6.05 -4.82 4.71
N ARG A 33 6.49 -4.10 5.74
CA ARG A 33 6.40 -2.63 5.79
C ARG A 33 7.67 -2.04 6.37
N VAL A 34 8.06 -0.88 5.83
CA VAL A 34 9.04 0.00 6.48
C VAL A 34 8.28 1.19 7.05
N PHE A 35 8.47 1.46 8.33
CA PHE A 35 7.78 2.53 9.05
C PHE A 35 8.75 3.29 9.96
N ALA A 36 8.41 4.54 10.27
CA ALA A 36 9.24 5.40 11.10
C ALA A 36 8.84 5.27 12.58
N THR A 37 9.82 4.98 13.44
CA THR A 37 9.62 4.95 14.92
C THR A 37 10.01 6.27 15.59
N ARG A 38 10.54 7.24 14.83
CA ARG A 38 10.95 8.56 15.31
C ARG A 38 10.55 9.66 14.32
N GLY A 39 10.50 10.90 14.82
CA GLY A 39 10.14 12.10 14.04
C GLY A 39 8.75 12.62 14.42
N ALA A 40 8.16 13.47 13.58
CA ALA A 40 6.91 14.17 13.89
C ALA A 40 5.69 13.23 14.05
N HIS A 41 5.68 12.11 13.33
CA HIS A 41 4.59 11.13 13.34
C HIS A 41 5.20 9.73 13.37
N PRO A 42 5.63 9.23 14.55
CA PRO A 42 6.01 7.84 14.70
C PRO A 42 4.77 6.95 14.55
N GLN A 43 4.95 5.70 14.10
CA GLN A 43 3.88 4.72 13.96
C GLN A 43 4.31 3.38 14.54
N ALA A 44 3.34 2.56 14.94
CA ALA A 44 3.57 1.12 15.15
C ALA A 44 3.53 0.35 13.81
N TRP A 45 3.95 -0.91 13.85
CA TRP A 45 4.01 -1.75 12.65
C TRP A 45 2.62 -2.18 12.17
N ASP A 46 1.72 -2.39 13.13
CA ASP A 46 0.32 -2.84 13.08
C ASP A 46 -0.70 -1.68 13.10
N GLU A 47 -0.24 -0.44 12.99
CA GLU A 47 -1.11 0.74 13.06
C GLU A 47 -1.49 1.28 11.68
N LEU A 48 -2.80 1.42 11.44
CA LEU A 48 -3.37 2.11 10.29
C LEU A 48 -3.22 3.63 10.44
N ARG A 49 -2.99 4.33 9.33
CA ARG A 49 -3.00 5.81 9.31
C ARG A 49 -4.41 6.32 9.06
N HIS A 50 -4.88 7.24 9.91
CA HIS A 50 -6.18 7.93 9.79
C HIS A 50 -6.07 9.42 9.41
N PHE A 51 -4.88 9.90 9.05
CA PHE A 51 -4.66 11.29 8.64
C PHE A 51 -4.31 11.38 7.16
N GLY A 52 -5.10 12.08 6.35
CA GLY A 52 -4.95 12.15 4.88
C GLY A 52 -5.94 13.11 4.23
N PRO A 53 -5.97 13.22 2.89
CA PRO A 53 -5.23 12.40 1.93
C PRO A 53 -3.80 12.89 1.68
N ILE A 54 -2.83 11.97 1.67
CA ILE A 54 -1.43 12.29 1.37
C ILE A 54 -1.22 12.33 -0.15
N ARG A 55 -0.93 13.51 -0.69
CA ARG A 55 -0.77 13.75 -2.15
C ARG A 55 0.29 12.88 -2.82
N THR A 56 1.29 12.42 -2.09
CA THR A 56 2.35 11.56 -2.61
C THR A 56 2.00 10.07 -2.62
N MET A 57 0.88 9.66 -2.00
CA MET A 57 0.40 8.28 -1.95
C MET A 57 -0.59 8.01 -3.09
N ARG A 58 -0.54 6.80 -3.67
CA ARG A 58 -1.30 6.46 -4.87
C ARG A 58 -2.74 6.09 -4.55
N PHE A 59 -2.94 5.16 -3.62
CA PHE A 59 -4.26 4.61 -3.27
C PHE A 59 -4.64 5.05 -1.87
N ASP A 60 -4.61 6.36 -1.63
CA ASP A 60 -5.00 6.93 -0.34
C ASP A 60 -6.52 7.12 -0.35
N PRO A 61 -7.29 6.44 0.51
CA PRO A 61 -8.75 6.47 0.47
C PRO A 61 -9.36 7.69 1.16
N HIS A 62 -8.58 8.47 1.90
CA HIS A 62 -9.12 9.58 2.69
C HIS A 62 -9.79 10.63 1.78
N PRO A 63 -10.96 11.16 2.16
CA PRO A 63 -11.60 12.24 1.43
C PRO A 63 -10.89 13.57 1.72
N GLU A 64 -11.04 14.55 0.82
CA GLU A 64 -10.64 15.93 1.15
C GLU A 64 -11.59 16.50 2.23
N PRO A 65 -11.13 17.40 3.12
CA PRO A 65 -9.80 18.03 3.15
C PRO A 65 -8.71 17.16 3.81
N HIS A 66 -7.46 17.62 3.73
CA HIS A 66 -6.29 17.02 4.38
C HIS A 66 -6.33 17.17 5.91
N GLN A 67 -6.90 16.18 6.59
CA GLN A 67 -7.13 16.16 8.04
C GLN A 67 -7.21 14.72 8.59
N HIS A 68 -7.58 14.58 9.86
CA HIS A 68 -7.90 13.29 10.46
C HIS A 68 -9.30 12.82 10.06
N HIS A 69 -9.43 11.57 9.66
CA HIS A 69 -10.67 10.90 9.27
C HIS A 69 -10.76 9.54 9.96
N ALA A 70 -11.58 9.45 11.02
CA ALA A 70 -11.62 8.28 11.90
C ALA A 70 -11.97 6.99 11.14
N ASP A 71 -12.89 7.06 10.18
CA ASP A 71 -13.38 5.88 9.45
C ASP A 71 -12.45 5.42 8.32
N TYR A 72 -11.37 6.16 8.03
CA TYR A 72 -10.49 5.95 6.88
C TYR A 72 -9.09 5.47 7.30
N GLY A 73 -9.00 4.31 7.95
CA GLY A 73 -7.72 3.68 8.25
C GLY A 73 -7.04 3.16 6.97
N VAL A 74 -5.76 3.48 6.76
CA VAL A 74 -4.98 2.94 5.64
C VAL A 74 -3.56 2.51 6.02
N MET A 75 -3.11 1.35 5.52
CA MET A 75 -1.72 0.91 5.61
C MET A 75 -1.21 0.40 4.26
N TYR A 76 0.04 0.74 3.92
CA TYR A 76 0.73 0.19 2.77
C TYR A 76 1.73 -0.89 3.21
N ALA A 77 1.63 -2.05 2.58
CA ALA A 77 2.56 -3.17 2.75
C ALA A 77 2.93 -3.76 1.39
N ALA A 78 4.03 -4.52 1.34
CA ALA A 78 4.43 -5.30 0.18
C ALA A 78 4.43 -6.79 0.51
N ALA A 79 4.27 -7.66 -0.49
CA ALA A 79 4.46 -9.10 -0.30
C ALA A 79 5.95 -9.52 -0.23
N GLY A 80 6.88 -8.55 -0.25
CA GLY A 80 8.31 -8.80 -0.18
C GLY A 80 9.11 -7.66 0.42
N SER A 81 10.12 -7.99 1.22
CA SER A 81 11.00 -7.03 1.90
C SER A 81 11.71 -6.08 0.92
N THR A 82 12.12 -6.59 -0.24
CA THR A 82 12.80 -5.80 -1.28
C THR A 82 11.89 -4.69 -1.81
N THR A 83 10.65 -5.04 -2.15
CA THR A 83 9.66 -4.09 -2.65
C THR A 83 9.31 -3.05 -1.58
N ALA A 84 9.12 -3.46 -0.32
CA ALA A 84 8.89 -2.53 0.80
C ALA A 84 10.03 -1.51 0.97
N LEU A 85 11.30 -1.98 0.90
CA LEU A 85 12.47 -1.11 0.94
C LEU A 85 12.56 -0.20 -0.30
N GLY A 86 12.26 -0.75 -1.48
CA GLY A 86 12.24 -0.03 -2.75
C GLY A 86 11.27 1.15 -2.71
N GLU A 87 10.03 0.90 -2.32
CA GLU A 87 8.98 1.93 -2.25
C GLU A 87 9.33 3.06 -1.26
N VAL A 88 9.90 2.75 -0.09
CA VAL A 88 10.26 3.80 0.89
C VAL A 88 11.47 4.64 0.44
N PHE A 89 12.45 4.03 -0.23
CA PHE A 89 13.69 4.72 -0.62
C PHE A 89 13.77 5.11 -2.10
N GLN A 90 12.65 5.02 -2.83
CA GLN A 90 12.59 5.21 -4.29
C GLN A 90 13.18 6.54 -4.78
N LYS A 91 12.90 7.64 -4.06
CA LYS A 91 13.30 9.00 -4.49
C LYS A 91 14.82 9.17 -4.51
N GLY A 92 15.51 8.62 -3.51
CA GLY A 92 16.96 8.78 -3.36
C GLY A 92 17.78 7.62 -3.91
N ARG A 93 17.16 6.46 -4.19
CA ARG A 93 17.84 5.19 -4.52
C ARG A 93 18.97 4.86 -3.52
N LEU A 94 18.79 5.31 -2.28
CA LEU A 94 19.76 5.27 -1.19
C LEU A 94 19.01 4.93 0.09
N ILE A 95 19.32 3.77 0.65
CA ILE A 95 18.79 3.33 1.94
C ILE A 95 19.61 3.99 3.04
N ASN A 96 19.08 5.06 3.64
CA ASN A 96 19.66 5.69 4.82
C ASN A 96 19.16 4.96 6.07
N ARG A 97 20.05 4.18 6.71
CA ARG A 97 19.70 3.30 7.82
C ARG A 97 19.28 4.02 9.09
N ARG A 98 19.74 5.26 9.29
CA ARG A 98 19.56 6.02 10.53
C ARG A 98 18.40 7.01 10.48
N VAL A 99 17.79 7.18 9.31
CA VAL A 99 16.72 8.17 9.13
C VAL A 99 15.48 7.75 9.90
N ARG A 100 14.94 8.66 10.74
CA ARG A 100 13.64 8.53 11.44
C ARG A 100 13.44 7.23 12.24
N GLY A 101 14.52 6.54 12.61
CA GLY A 101 14.42 5.22 13.22
C GLY A 101 13.63 4.23 12.37
N ASN A 102 13.78 4.30 11.04
CA ASN A 102 13.06 3.42 10.14
C ASN A 102 13.28 1.95 10.54
N THR A 103 12.17 1.23 10.63
CA THR A 103 12.10 -0.15 11.10
C THR A 103 11.38 -0.96 10.04
N LEU A 104 11.94 -2.14 9.74
CA LEU A 104 11.33 -3.12 8.87
C LEU A 104 10.56 -4.12 9.73
N ALA A 105 9.29 -4.30 9.42
CA ALA A 105 8.47 -5.36 9.99
C ALA A 105 7.98 -6.33 8.91
N ALA A 106 7.78 -7.58 9.33
CA ALA A 106 7.09 -8.60 8.55
C ALA A 106 6.08 -9.33 9.43
N TRP A 107 4.92 -9.64 8.88
CA TRP A 107 3.89 -10.41 9.59
C TRP A 107 3.10 -11.25 8.61
N ARG A 108 2.43 -12.29 9.13
CA ARG A 108 1.39 -13.01 8.42
C ARG A 108 0.04 -12.63 9.06
N PRO A 109 -0.98 -12.24 8.28
CA PRO A 109 -2.32 -12.02 8.80
C PRO A 109 -2.85 -13.23 9.58
N THR A 110 -3.64 -13.01 10.63
CA THR A 110 -4.24 -14.08 11.46
C THR A 110 -5.41 -14.79 10.78
N ARG A 111 -5.95 -14.19 9.73
CA ARG A 111 -6.95 -14.75 8.83
C ARG A 111 -6.60 -14.38 7.39
N GLU A 112 -7.18 -15.09 6.44
CA GLU A 112 -7.10 -14.71 5.04
C GLU A 112 -7.68 -13.31 4.81
N LEU A 113 -6.96 -12.51 4.03
CA LEU A 113 -7.41 -11.19 3.59
C LEU A 113 -8.15 -11.30 2.26
N ARG A 114 -9.26 -10.56 2.13
CA ARG A 114 -10.04 -10.42 0.90
C ARG A 114 -9.72 -9.08 0.25
N LEU A 115 -8.81 -9.09 -0.73
CA LEU A 115 -8.30 -7.87 -1.35
C LEU A 115 -8.95 -7.67 -2.72
N LEU A 116 -9.39 -6.44 -3.02
CA LEU A 116 -9.79 -6.09 -4.39
C LEU A 116 -8.56 -6.14 -5.30
N ASP A 117 -8.58 -7.02 -6.29
CA ASP A 117 -7.47 -7.23 -7.19
C ASP A 117 -7.50 -6.22 -8.35
N LEU A 118 -6.72 -5.15 -8.22
CA LEU A 118 -6.59 -4.15 -9.28
C LEU A 118 -5.76 -4.65 -10.49
N THR A 119 -5.21 -5.86 -10.42
CA THR A 119 -4.52 -6.53 -11.53
C THR A 119 -5.44 -7.48 -12.31
N SER A 120 -6.66 -7.73 -11.81
CA SER A 120 -7.72 -8.47 -12.50
C SER A 120 -8.36 -7.65 -13.64
N ASN A 121 -9.48 -8.14 -14.19
CA ASN A 121 -10.34 -7.41 -15.12
C ASN A 121 -11.24 -6.35 -14.43
N TRP A 122 -11.29 -6.28 -13.09
CA TRP A 122 -12.11 -5.31 -12.33
C TRP A 122 -11.97 -3.86 -12.82
N PRO A 123 -10.74 -3.34 -13.09
CA PRO A 123 -10.58 -1.98 -13.60
C PRO A 123 -11.33 -1.73 -14.92
N VAL A 124 -11.36 -2.73 -15.82
CA VAL A 124 -12.01 -2.61 -17.14
C VAL A 124 -13.53 -2.62 -16.99
N ILE A 125 -14.06 -3.52 -16.17
CA ILE A 125 -15.50 -3.60 -15.89
C ILE A 125 -16.03 -2.29 -15.30
N ASN A 126 -15.23 -1.61 -14.48
CA ASN A 126 -15.59 -0.33 -13.87
C ASN A 126 -15.21 0.90 -14.70
N GLY A 127 -14.87 0.75 -15.98
CA GLY A 127 -14.64 1.89 -16.89
C GLY A 127 -13.29 2.60 -16.72
N THR A 128 -12.30 1.95 -16.12
CA THR A 128 -10.89 2.35 -16.19
C THR A 128 -10.07 1.24 -16.89
N THR A 129 -8.75 1.20 -16.69
CA THR A 129 -7.85 0.22 -17.30
C THR A 129 -6.77 -0.18 -16.31
N SER A 130 -5.96 -1.18 -16.66
CA SER A 130 -4.76 -1.56 -15.90
C SER A 130 -3.78 -0.39 -15.67
N SER A 131 -3.92 0.71 -16.41
CA SER A 131 -3.13 1.93 -16.18
C SER A 131 -3.39 2.55 -14.80
N ILE A 132 -4.46 2.18 -14.09
CA ILE A 132 -4.72 2.61 -12.71
C ILE A 132 -3.55 2.29 -11.77
N GLN A 133 -2.80 1.21 -12.05
CA GLN A 133 -1.59 0.83 -11.32
C GLN A 133 -0.53 1.94 -11.29
N MET A 134 -0.40 2.69 -12.39
CA MET A 134 0.66 3.70 -12.59
C MET A 134 0.12 5.11 -12.87
N GLY A 135 -1.20 5.31 -12.87
CA GLY A 135 -1.87 6.54 -13.27
C GLY A 135 -1.54 7.77 -12.41
N PRO A 136 -2.04 8.96 -12.75
CA PRO A 136 -1.82 10.15 -11.94
C PRO A 136 -2.34 9.94 -10.51
N LYS A 137 -1.50 10.20 -9.49
CA LYS A 137 -1.83 9.97 -8.07
C LYS A 137 -3.12 10.64 -7.62
N ARG A 138 -3.46 11.80 -8.18
CA ARG A 138 -4.74 12.46 -7.91
C ARG A 138 -5.94 11.60 -8.30
N TYR A 139 -5.88 10.90 -9.43
CA TYR A 139 -6.99 10.07 -9.92
C TYR A 139 -7.03 8.75 -9.18
N THR A 140 -5.88 8.10 -8.97
CA THR A 140 -5.84 6.85 -8.19
C THR A 140 -6.30 7.04 -6.75
N ARG A 141 -6.12 8.23 -6.15
CA ARG A 141 -6.72 8.59 -4.86
C ARG A 141 -8.23 8.72 -4.94
N ASN A 142 -8.76 9.40 -5.96
CA ASN A 142 -10.22 9.45 -6.18
C ASN A 142 -10.82 8.04 -6.32
N TRP A 143 -10.12 7.15 -7.04
CA TRP A 143 -10.48 5.73 -7.14
C TRP A 143 -10.41 5.01 -5.80
N ALA A 144 -9.34 5.18 -5.02
CA ALA A 144 -9.23 4.55 -3.71
C ALA A 144 -10.31 5.02 -2.73
N ASN A 145 -10.64 6.31 -2.75
CA ASN A 145 -11.73 6.87 -1.95
C ASN A 145 -13.08 6.27 -2.37
N ALA A 146 -13.41 6.26 -3.67
CA ALA A 146 -14.66 5.66 -4.16
C ALA A 146 -14.76 4.15 -3.86
N ILE A 147 -13.65 3.41 -3.98
CA ILE A 147 -13.60 1.98 -3.62
C ILE A 147 -13.83 1.80 -2.12
N HIS A 148 -13.18 2.62 -1.28
CA HIS A 148 -13.38 2.56 0.16
C HIS A 148 -14.84 2.85 0.54
N ASP A 149 -15.43 3.92 -0.01
CA ASP A 149 -16.78 4.34 0.33
C ASP A 149 -17.84 3.32 -0.12
N GLN A 150 -17.66 2.69 -1.28
CA GLN A 150 -18.65 1.76 -1.84
C GLN A 150 -18.43 0.30 -1.42
N LEU A 151 -17.18 -0.12 -1.22
CA LEU A 151 -16.81 -1.53 -1.04
C LEU A 151 -16.03 -1.81 0.27
N GLY A 152 -15.56 -0.78 0.98
CA GLY A 152 -14.62 -0.91 2.10
C GLY A 152 -15.14 -1.73 3.30
N SER A 153 -16.45 -1.85 3.45
CA SER A 153 -17.06 -2.74 4.46
C SER A 153 -16.99 -4.23 4.10
N SER A 154 -16.75 -4.55 2.81
CA SER A 154 -16.79 -5.91 2.26
C SER A 154 -15.43 -6.46 1.84
N ILE A 155 -14.39 -5.62 1.84
CA ILE A 155 -13.02 -5.97 1.45
C ILE A 155 -12.03 -5.48 2.50
N ASP A 156 -10.89 -6.15 2.61
CA ASP A 156 -9.80 -5.80 3.52
C ASP A 156 -8.86 -4.73 2.97
N GLY A 157 -8.98 -4.43 1.67
CA GLY A 157 -8.08 -3.50 0.99
C GLY A 157 -7.92 -3.82 -0.48
N LEU A 158 -6.78 -3.38 -1.03
CA LEU A 158 -6.45 -3.45 -2.45
C LEU A 158 -5.19 -4.29 -2.65
N TYR A 159 -5.21 -5.15 -3.66
CA TYR A 159 -4.02 -5.79 -4.21
C TYR A 159 -3.59 -5.06 -5.49
N HIS A 160 -2.35 -4.62 -5.55
CA HIS A 160 -1.80 -3.86 -6.67
C HIS A 160 -0.30 -4.12 -6.83
N VAL A 161 0.36 -3.48 -7.80
CA VAL A 161 1.81 -3.64 -8.01
C VAL A 161 2.58 -2.37 -7.65
N SER A 162 3.84 -2.57 -7.27
CA SER A 162 4.83 -1.51 -7.05
C SER A 162 5.26 -0.89 -8.38
N SER A 163 5.47 0.43 -8.37
CA SER A 163 6.00 1.15 -9.54
C SER A 163 7.51 1.05 -9.71
N ILE A 164 8.18 0.41 -8.74
CA ILE A 164 9.63 0.29 -8.67
C ILE A 164 10.10 -1.01 -9.31
N ASP A 165 9.41 -2.11 -9.05
CA ASP A 165 9.86 -3.47 -9.39
C ASP A 165 8.72 -4.41 -9.80
N PHE A 166 7.49 -3.90 -9.98
CA PHE A 166 6.27 -4.68 -10.20
C PHE A 166 5.97 -5.73 -9.12
N GLY A 167 6.64 -5.65 -7.97
CA GLY A 167 6.37 -6.52 -6.83
C GLY A 167 4.95 -6.32 -6.28
N PRO A 168 4.30 -7.36 -5.76
CA PRO A 168 2.97 -7.22 -5.17
C PRO A 168 2.96 -6.28 -3.96
N MET A 169 1.96 -5.43 -3.94
CA MET A 169 1.67 -4.45 -2.91
C MET A 169 0.23 -4.65 -2.42
N VAL A 170 0.04 -4.36 -1.14
CA VAL A 170 -1.26 -4.40 -0.49
C VAL A 170 -1.50 -3.04 0.18
N THR A 171 -2.66 -2.44 -0.09
CA THR A 171 -3.17 -1.29 0.66
C THR A 171 -4.30 -1.79 1.54
N LEU A 172 -4.09 -1.88 2.85
CA LEU A 172 -5.08 -2.35 3.82
C LEU A 172 -6.00 -1.20 4.25
N PHE A 173 -7.28 -1.52 4.49
CA PHE A 173 -8.29 -0.64 5.06
C PHE A 173 -8.63 -1.01 6.51
N SER A 174 -9.48 -0.21 7.18
CA SER A 174 -9.94 -0.43 8.56
C SER A 174 -10.47 -1.84 8.83
N SER A 175 -11.15 -2.45 7.86
CA SER A 175 -11.66 -3.83 7.92
C SER A 175 -10.58 -4.90 8.17
N ALA A 176 -9.33 -4.62 7.80
CA ALA A 176 -8.19 -5.51 8.02
C ALA A 176 -7.58 -5.39 9.43
N GLU A 177 -8.01 -4.46 10.28
CA GLU A 177 -7.38 -4.20 11.58
C GLU A 177 -7.37 -5.44 12.48
N GLY A 178 -8.47 -6.21 12.51
CA GLY A 178 -8.53 -7.48 13.25
C GLY A 178 -7.64 -8.61 12.70
N SER A 179 -6.92 -8.39 11.60
CA SER A 179 -6.03 -9.39 10.99
C SER A 179 -4.58 -9.32 11.49
N PHE A 180 -4.20 -8.28 12.24
CA PHE A 180 -2.83 -8.15 12.76
C PHE A 180 -2.56 -9.21 13.85
N PRO A 181 -1.47 -9.98 13.77
CA PRO A 181 -1.07 -10.87 14.85
C PRO A 181 -0.57 -10.08 16.07
N PRO A 182 -0.54 -10.67 17.27
CA PRO A 182 -0.05 -9.99 18.47
C PRO A 182 1.44 -9.63 18.39
N LEU A 183 2.23 -10.36 17.56
CA LEU A 183 3.65 -10.09 17.34
C LEU A 183 4.00 -10.27 15.85
N PRO A 184 4.90 -9.42 15.32
CA PRO A 184 5.41 -9.59 13.98
C PRO A 184 6.46 -10.72 13.92
N LEU A 185 6.61 -11.33 12.74
CA LEU A 185 7.66 -12.33 12.44
C LEU A 185 9.06 -11.69 12.40
N VAL A 186 9.13 -10.45 11.93
CA VAL A 186 10.36 -9.65 11.86
C VAL A 186 10.04 -8.28 12.41
N HIS A 187 10.92 -7.74 13.25
CA HIS A 187 10.88 -6.35 13.69
C HIS A 187 12.30 -5.86 13.94
N THR A 188 12.89 -5.20 12.93
CA THR A 188 14.29 -4.76 13.00
C THR A 188 14.45 -3.33 12.53
N ARG A 189 15.12 -2.51 13.35
CA ARG A 189 15.58 -1.19 12.90
C ARG A 189 16.56 -1.36 11.75
N LEU A 190 16.52 -0.45 10.78
CA LEU A 190 17.41 -0.51 9.62
C LEU A 190 18.89 -0.28 9.97
N ASP A 191 19.18 0.37 11.10
CA ASP A 191 20.55 0.54 11.63
C ASP A 191 21.07 -0.68 12.42
N SER A 192 20.22 -1.66 12.75
CA SER A 192 20.63 -2.92 13.39
C SER A 192 21.33 -3.88 12.42
N SER A 193 22.20 -4.74 12.94
CA SER A 193 22.86 -5.82 12.19
C SER A 193 21.86 -6.83 11.61
N SER A 194 20.75 -7.09 12.31
CA SER A 194 19.66 -7.96 11.86
C SER A 194 19.01 -7.51 10.55
N ALA A 195 19.11 -6.21 10.20
CA ALA A 195 18.60 -5.71 8.92
C ALA A 195 19.49 -6.05 7.72
N ASN A 196 20.77 -6.43 7.93
CA ASN A 196 21.76 -6.55 6.87
C ASN A 196 21.35 -7.53 5.76
N VAL A 197 20.69 -8.65 6.10
CA VAL A 197 20.23 -9.63 5.12
C VAL A 197 19.19 -9.05 4.14
N TYR A 198 18.24 -8.25 4.65
CA TYR A 198 17.21 -7.60 3.84
C TYR A 198 17.79 -6.46 3.00
N LEU A 199 18.70 -5.68 3.58
CA LEU A 199 19.40 -4.61 2.89
C LEU A 199 20.26 -5.16 1.74
N ALA A 200 21.03 -6.22 1.98
CA ALA A 200 21.84 -6.87 0.95
C ALA A 200 20.98 -7.40 -0.21
N LYS A 201 19.83 -8.01 0.09
CA LYS A 201 18.86 -8.46 -0.93
C LYS A 201 18.30 -7.29 -1.74
N ALA A 202 17.97 -6.17 -1.10
CA ALA A 202 17.48 -4.97 -1.78
C ALA A 202 18.56 -4.32 -2.66
N VAL A 203 19.79 -4.21 -2.18
CA VAL A 203 20.95 -3.74 -2.97
C VAL A 203 21.13 -4.60 -4.22
N LYS A 204 21.18 -5.92 -4.05
CA LYS A 204 21.38 -6.87 -5.15
C LYS A 204 20.27 -6.79 -6.20
N ARG A 205 19.01 -6.61 -5.78
CA ARG A 205 17.86 -6.67 -6.69
C ARG A 205 17.49 -5.32 -7.32
N LEU A 206 17.63 -4.21 -6.58
CA LEU A 206 17.22 -2.88 -7.01
C LEU A 206 18.39 -1.98 -7.44
N GLY A 207 19.64 -2.39 -7.15
CA GLY A 207 20.83 -1.57 -7.39
C GLY A 207 20.92 -0.33 -6.51
N TYR A 208 20.24 -0.32 -5.35
CA TYR A 208 20.27 0.81 -4.42
C TYR A 208 21.57 0.80 -3.61
N ARG A 209 22.01 1.98 -3.14
CA ARG A 209 23.14 2.08 -2.21
C ARG A 209 22.64 2.09 -0.77
N VAL A 210 23.53 1.77 0.18
CA VAL A 210 23.23 1.85 1.62
C VAL A 210 24.15 2.88 2.25
N LYS A 211 23.55 3.87 2.94
CA LYS A 211 24.29 4.80 3.79
C LYS A 211 24.34 4.23 5.21
N LYS A 212 25.56 4.03 5.71
CA LYS A 212 25.85 3.55 7.07
C LYS A 212 25.47 4.58 8.13
#